data_AF-A0A8B8EJQ7-F1
#
_entry.id   AF-A0A8B8EJQ7-F1
#
_cell.length_a   1.000
_cell.length_b   1.000
_cell.length_c   1.000
_cell.angle_alpha   90.00
_cell.angle_beta   90.00
_cell.angle_gamma   90.00
#
_symmetry.space_group_name_H-M   'P 1'
#
loop_
_entity.id
_entity.type
_entity.pdbx_description
1 polymer ?
#
loop_
_entity_poly.entity_id
_entity_poly.type
_entity_poly.pdbx_seq_one_letter_code
_entity_poly.pdbx_strand_id
1 'polypeptide(L)'
;MESSFPLAVSVSLVVNVILGVVFSSMYIFVYPGLFNTKKNPYEEKLVSPSPSLCLSCEYLSPSDYDLYSEVVTTAAGHRLCCHSEDGELADFFALAEEHRKANELSAERLFLLKNWMNVWRHRENAAHLHIHEGNPVHVDKNENRSLIRWQNNDSLGSSFISGVSLEGNDAHIRISVPGQYYIYSVIKVLPGPRKESGNFHISLQQEVTWSNGVKHVTSLQNKKFKVGQSDSDEWVSIQGIFKLERGNKISILVSNESRNLIENSSPLSKYFGIYKISDLA
;
A
#
# COMPACT_ATOMS: atom_id res chain seq x y z
N MET A 1 34.38 -35.10 48.37
CA MET A 1 34.03 -35.36 46.96
C MET A 1 33.04 -34.29 46.55
N GLU A 2 33.55 -33.34 45.77
CA GLU A 2 32.82 -32.21 45.19
C GLU A 2 31.75 -32.75 44.22
N SER A 3 30.50 -32.33 44.38
CA SER A 3 29.54 -32.35 43.27
C SER A 3 29.43 -30.94 42.71
N SER A 4 30.39 -30.59 41.88
CA SER A 4 30.32 -29.47 40.96
C SER A 4 29.30 -29.81 39.86
N PHE A 5 28.29 -28.95 39.74
CA PHE A 5 27.21 -28.89 38.73
C PHE A 5 25.97 -29.80 38.93
N PRO A 6 24.75 -29.24 38.75
CA PRO A 6 24.45 -28.29 37.67
C PRO A 6 23.72 -27.02 38.13
N LEU A 7 24.43 -26.08 38.76
CA LEU A 7 23.93 -24.69 38.84
C LEU A 7 24.09 -23.94 37.50
N ALA A 8 25.09 -24.27 36.67
CA ALA A 8 25.23 -23.66 35.34
C ALA A 8 24.17 -24.13 34.33
N VAL A 9 23.60 -25.34 34.47
CA VAL A 9 22.56 -25.79 33.55
C VAL A 9 21.23 -25.11 33.88
N SER A 10 20.92 -24.90 35.16
CA SER A 10 19.71 -24.17 35.57
C SER A 10 19.83 -22.67 35.27
N VAL A 11 20.99 -22.04 35.46
CA VAL A 11 21.20 -20.64 35.05
C VAL A 11 21.20 -20.48 33.53
N SER A 12 21.81 -21.41 32.77
CA SER A 12 21.80 -21.35 31.30
C SER A 12 20.40 -21.59 30.71
N LEU A 13 19.59 -22.46 31.31
CA LEU A 13 18.21 -22.67 30.87
C LEU A 13 17.32 -21.46 31.21
N VAL A 14 17.49 -20.86 32.40
CA VAL A 14 16.76 -19.64 32.78
C VAL A 14 17.19 -18.45 31.93
N VAL A 15 18.49 -18.30 31.64
CA VAL A 15 18.99 -17.24 30.77
C VAL A 15 18.53 -17.45 29.33
N ASN A 16 18.51 -18.67 28.79
CA ASN A 16 18.00 -18.93 27.44
C ASN A 16 16.47 -18.87 27.32
N VAL A 17 15.73 -19.17 28.39
CA VAL A 17 14.27 -18.96 28.44
C VAL A 17 13.95 -17.49 28.59
N ILE A 18 14.70 -16.73 29.40
CA ILE A 18 14.53 -15.28 29.51
C ILE A 18 14.97 -14.59 28.22
N LEU A 19 16.10 -14.96 27.59
CA LEU A 19 16.46 -14.47 26.26
C LEU A 19 15.44 -14.92 25.21
N GLY A 20 14.94 -16.14 25.27
CA GLY A 20 13.88 -16.64 24.39
C GLY A 20 12.60 -15.83 24.53
N VAL A 21 12.18 -15.51 25.76
CA VAL A 21 11.00 -14.70 26.08
C VAL A 21 11.24 -13.21 25.81
N VAL A 22 12.45 -12.69 25.98
CA VAL A 22 12.80 -11.29 25.68
C VAL A 22 12.94 -11.08 24.17
N PHE A 23 13.51 -12.04 23.43
CA PHE A 23 13.56 -11.98 21.96
C PHE A 23 12.22 -12.29 21.31
N SER A 24 11.40 -13.18 21.88
CA SER A 24 10.03 -13.39 21.39
C SER A 24 9.08 -12.26 21.82
N SER A 25 9.30 -11.59 22.96
CA SER A 25 8.54 -10.37 23.31
C SER A 25 9.04 -9.11 22.58
N MET A 26 10.30 -9.05 22.14
CA MET A 26 10.77 -8.04 21.18
C MET A 26 10.24 -8.28 19.75
N TYR A 27 9.87 -9.52 19.40
CA TYR A 27 9.12 -9.83 18.17
C TYR A 27 7.59 -9.68 18.31
N ILE A 28 7.10 -9.40 19.53
CA ILE A 28 5.71 -8.99 19.81
C ILE A 28 5.66 -7.47 20.03
N PHE A 29 6.37 -6.73 19.19
CA PHE A 29 5.91 -5.42 18.75
C PHE A 29 5.41 -5.54 17.30
N VAL A 30 4.49 -6.49 17.10
CA VAL A 30 3.54 -6.41 15.99
C VAL A 30 2.55 -5.33 16.40
N TYR A 31 2.70 -4.14 15.82
CA TYR A 31 1.73 -3.06 15.84
C TYR A 31 0.29 -3.60 16.02
N PRO A 32 -0.38 -3.37 17.16
CA PRO A 32 -1.83 -3.44 17.24
C PRO A 32 -2.35 -2.08 16.77
N GLY A 33 -2.18 -1.79 15.49
CA GLY A 33 -2.80 -0.64 14.84
C GLY A 33 -3.78 -1.17 13.82
N LEU A 34 -5.06 -0.88 14.02
CA LEU A 34 -6.19 -1.14 13.12
C LEU A 34 -6.89 -2.50 13.31
N PHE A 35 -7.60 -2.66 14.43
CA PHE A 35 -8.90 -3.31 14.36
C PHE A 35 -10.01 -2.36 14.80
N ASN A 36 -10.80 -2.01 13.79
CA ASN A 36 -12.25 -1.94 13.79
C ASN A 36 -12.91 -1.03 14.84
N THR A 37 -13.15 0.22 14.48
CA THR A 37 -14.43 0.86 14.80
C THR A 37 -14.77 1.89 13.72
N LYS A 38 -16.06 1.90 13.33
CA LYS A 38 -16.81 2.96 12.66
C LYS A 38 -16.14 4.35 12.69
N LYS A 39 -15.35 4.65 11.65
CA LYS A 39 -15.01 5.95 11.05
C LYS A 39 -13.62 5.82 10.46
N ASN A 40 -13.48 6.24 9.20
CA ASN A 40 -12.20 6.41 8.56
C ASN A 40 -11.37 7.38 9.45
N PRO A 41 -10.14 7.06 9.88
CA PRO A 41 -9.32 7.94 10.72
C PRO A 41 -8.91 9.27 10.05
N TYR A 42 -9.41 9.55 8.85
CA TYR A 42 -9.33 10.84 8.16
C TYR A 42 -10.40 11.87 8.62
N GLU A 43 -11.15 11.60 9.70
CA GLU A 43 -12.24 12.48 10.18
C GLU A 43 -11.85 13.50 11.27
N GLU A 44 -10.57 13.63 11.63
CA GLU A 44 -10.13 14.90 12.24
C GLU A 44 -9.92 15.90 11.11
N LYS A 45 -10.81 16.90 11.05
CA LYS A 45 -10.67 18.08 10.18
C LYS A 45 -9.22 18.55 10.19
N LEU A 46 -8.48 18.23 9.13
CA LEU A 46 -7.28 18.94 8.74
C LEU A 46 -7.73 20.36 8.41
N VAL A 47 -7.73 21.23 9.42
CA VAL A 47 -7.57 22.66 9.19
C VAL A 47 -6.09 22.87 8.92
N SER A 48 -5.60 22.35 7.79
CA SER A 48 -4.34 22.82 7.25
C SER A 48 -4.65 24.06 6.41
N PRO A 49 -4.09 25.24 6.74
CA PRO A 49 -4.24 26.44 5.93
C PRO A 49 -3.40 26.39 4.63
N SER A 50 -2.78 25.26 4.30
CA SER A 50 -1.99 25.05 3.06
C SER A 50 -2.56 23.91 2.21
N PRO A 51 -2.40 23.94 0.88
CA PRO A 51 -2.88 22.91 -0.05
C PRO A 51 -2.05 21.61 -0.02
N SER A 52 -1.42 21.30 1.13
CA SER A 52 -0.52 20.16 1.27
C SER A 52 -1.29 18.84 1.43
N LEU A 53 -0.92 17.84 0.65
CA LEU A 53 -1.41 16.48 0.78
C LEU A 53 -0.69 15.78 1.94
N CYS A 54 -1.37 15.59 3.07
CA CYS A 54 -0.83 14.93 4.26
C CYS A 54 -1.33 13.48 4.38
N LEU A 55 -0.40 12.55 4.55
CA LEU A 55 -0.67 11.11 4.48
C LEU A 55 -0.04 10.42 5.67
N SER A 56 -0.71 9.38 6.21
CA SER A 56 -0.10 8.55 7.24
C SER A 56 1.24 7.97 6.74
N CYS A 57 2.29 8.19 7.53
CA CYS A 57 3.65 7.73 7.21
C CYS A 57 4.29 6.95 8.35
N GLU A 58 3.47 6.29 9.17
CA GLU A 58 3.93 5.50 10.32
C GLU A 58 4.87 4.35 9.95
N TYR A 59 4.83 3.92 8.68
CA TYR A 59 5.66 2.86 8.13
C TYR A 59 7.09 3.32 7.78
N LEU A 60 7.37 4.62 7.79
CA LEU A 60 8.67 5.17 7.40
C LEU A 60 9.67 5.18 8.55
N SER A 61 10.93 4.94 8.21
CA SER A 61 12.04 5.20 9.12
C SER A 61 12.38 6.69 9.13
N PRO A 62 12.98 7.24 10.21
CA PRO A 62 13.32 8.66 10.26
C PRO A 62 14.20 9.17 9.12
N SER A 63 15.06 8.31 8.54
CA SER A 63 15.88 8.65 7.38
C SER A 63 15.10 8.87 6.09
N ASP A 64 13.82 8.50 6.04
CA ASP A 64 12.97 8.66 4.86
C ASP A 64 12.13 9.96 4.90
N TYR A 65 12.25 10.76 5.97
CA TYR A 65 11.45 11.99 6.12
C TYR A 65 11.85 13.10 5.16
N ASP A 66 13.09 13.12 4.70
CA ASP A 66 13.58 14.09 3.71
C ASP A 66 12.88 13.98 2.34
N LEU A 67 12.06 12.95 2.13
CA LEU A 67 11.19 12.80 0.97
C LEU A 67 9.95 13.71 1.01
N TYR A 68 9.64 14.30 2.16
CA TYR A 68 8.40 15.07 2.40
C TYR A 68 8.72 16.51 2.78
N SER A 69 7.81 17.43 2.47
CA SER A 69 7.99 18.85 2.80
C SER A 69 7.82 19.11 4.29
N GLU A 70 7.00 18.31 4.96
CA GLU A 70 6.72 18.44 6.39
C GLU A 70 6.33 17.08 6.98
N VAL A 71 6.68 16.85 8.25
CA VAL A 71 6.17 15.71 9.04
C VAL A 71 5.50 16.26 10.29
N VAL A 72 4.20 16.01 10.42
CA VAL A 72 3.38 16.46 11.54
C VAL A 72 2.96 15.27 12.41
N THR A 73 2.82 15.51 13.70
CA THR A 73 2.25 14.53 14.63
C THR A 73 0.87 15.03 15.07
N THR A 74 -0.16 14.20 14.88
CA THR A 74 -1.52 14.53 15.29
C THR A 74 -1.65 14.55 16.81
N ALA A 75 -2.74 15.12 17.33
CA ALA A 75 -3.02 15.13 18.76
C ALA A 75 -3.12 13.71 19.36
N ALA A 76 -3.51 12.72 18.54
CA ALA A 76 -3.57 11.32 18.90
C ALA A 76 -2.21 10.59 18.79
N GLY A 77 -1.12 11.28 18.43
CA GLY A 77 0.22 10.72 18.32
C GLY A 77 0.52 10.04 16.98
N HIS A 78 -0.39 10.11 16.00
CA HIS A 78 -0.17 9.56 14.67
C HIS A 78 0.74 10.48 13.85
N ARG A 79 1.63 9.91 13.03
CA ARG A 79 2.50 10.69 12.14
C ARG A 79 1.90 10.81 10.75
N LEU A 80 1.81 12.04 10.26
CA LEU A 80 1.46 12.37 8.89
C LEU A 80 2.65 13.05 8.22
N CYS A 81 2.94 12.65 6.98
CA CYS A 81 3.94 13.29 6.15
C CYS A 81 3.22 14.03 5.03
N CYS A 82 3.52 15.31 4.88
CA CYS A 82 2.86 16.21 3.97
C CYS A 82 3.73 16.49 2.75
N HIS A 83 3.09 16.55 1.59
CA HIS A 83 3.69 16.95 0.33
C HIS A 83 2.98 18.22 -0.17
N SER A 84 3.74 19.30 -0.33
CA SER A 84 3.23 20.66 -0.52
C SER A 84 2.68 20.97 -1.91
N GLU A 85 2.85 20.09 -2.91
CA GLU A 85 2.71 20.47 -4.33
C GLU A 85 1.51 19.85 -5.08
N ASP A 86 0.52 19.26 -4.40
CA ASP A 86 -0.50 18.47 -5.13
C ASP A 86 -1.95 18.62 -4.63
N GLY A 87 -2.46 19.86 -4.70
CA GLY A 87 -3.85 20.19 -4.37
C GLY A 87 -4.88 19.39 -5.19
N GLU A 88 -4.60 19.11 -6.46
CA GLU A 88 -5.46 18.30 -7.35
C GLU A 88 -5.61 16.84 -6.88
N LEU A 89 -4.60 16.29 -6.20
CA LEU A 89 -4.65 14.93 -5.63
C LEU A 89 -5.48 14.87 -4.36
N ALA A 90 -5.38 15.88 -3.50
CA ALA A 90 -6.23 15.98 -2.31
C ALA A 90 -7.71 15.99 -2.71
N ASP A 91 -8.00 16.77 -3.75
CA ASP A 91 -9.27 16.89 -4.43
C ASP A 91 -9.74 15.54 -5.03
N PHE A 92 -8.87 14.82 -5.76
CA PHE A 92 -9.14 13.47 -6.26
C PHE A 92 -9.54 12.50 -5.15
N PHE A 93 -8.75 12.45 -4.08
CA PHE A 93 -9.03 11.55 -2.96
C PHE A 93 -10.35 11.88 -2.26
N ALA A 94 -10.70 13.17 -2.17
CA ALA A 94 -12.00 13.59 -1.65
C ALA A 94 -13.15 13.06 -2.51
N LEU A 95 -13.04 13.15 -3.85
CA LEU A 95 -14.06 12.61 -4.77
C LEU A 95 -14.14 11.09 -4.75
N ALA A 96 -13.00 10.40 -4.73
CA ALA A 96 -12.95 8.95 -4.64
C ALA A 96 -13.62 8.45 -3.34
N GLU A 97 -13.39 9.14 -2.23
CA GLU A 97 -14.03 8.86 -0.94
C GLU A 97 -15.54 9.18 -0.94
N GLU A 98 -15.96 10.25 -1.61
CA GLU A 98 -17.39 10.59 -1.80
C GLU A 98 -18.10 9.48 -2.57
N HIS A 99 -17.54 9.04 -3.72
CA HIS A 99 -18.06 7.91 -4.48
C HIS A 99 -18.09 6.62 -3.65
N ARG A 100 -17.06 6.35 -2.86
CA ARG A 100 -17.00 5.17 -1.97
C ARG A 100 -18.15 5.16 -0.96
N LYS A 101 -18.54 6.32 -0.43
CA LYS A 101 -19.61 6.46 0.56
C LYS A 101 -21.01 6.44 -0.06
N ALA A 102 -21.19 7.13 -1.19
CA ALA A 102 -22.50 7.35 -1.80
C ALA A 102 -22.86 6.28 -2.86
N ASN A 103 -21.86 5.52 -3.34
CA ASN A 103 -21.97 4.58 -4.47
C ASN A 103 -22.50 5.20 -5.78
N GLU A 104 -22.56 6.53 -5.85
CA GLU A 104 -22.93 7.34 -7.00
C GLU A 104 -22.18 8.68 -6.92
N LEU A 105 -21.82 9.23 -8.07
CA LEU A 105 -21.34 10.61 -8.19
C LEU A 105 -22.32 11.41 -9.05
N SER A 106 -22.53 12.68 -8.72
CA SER A 106 -23.25 13.58 -9.61
C SER A 106 -22.51 13.76 -10.94
N ALA A 107 -23.22 14.12 -12.01
CA ALA A 107 -22.62 14.33 -13.32
C ALA A 107 -21.50 15.41 -13.29
N GLU A 108 -21.68 16.45 -12.48
CA GLU A 108 -20.68 17.50 -12.25
C GLU A 108 -19.41 16.94 -11.59
N ARG A 109 -19.57 16.10 -10.56
CA ARG A 109 -18.45 15.44 -9.87
C ARG A 109 -17.71 14.47 -10.80
N LEU A 110 -18.44 13.73 -11.63
CA LEU A 110 -17.88 12.85 -12.64
C LEU A 110 -17.09 13.64 -13.71
N PHE A 111 -17.54 14.85 -14.06
CA PHE A 111 -16.82 15.74 -14.96
C PHE A 111 -15.50 16.24 -14.35
N LEU A 112 -15.50 16.63 -13.07
CA LEU A 112 -14.28 17.00 -12.35
C LEU A 112 -13.26 15.86 -12.32
N LEU A 113 -13.72 14.64 -12.01
CA LEU A 113 -12.87 13.45 -12.02
C LEU A 113 -12.19 13.25 -13.38
N LYS A 114 -12.96 13.35 -14.47
CA LYS A 114 -12.43 13.21 -15.84
C LYS A 114 -11.40 14.30 -16.16
N ASN A 115 -11.62 15.54 -15.73
CA ASN A 115 -10.66 16.62 -15.94
C ASN A 115 -9.36 16.39 -15.18
N TRP A 116 -9.40 15.90 -13.94
CA TRP A 116 -8.17 15.55 -13.22
C TRP A 116 -7.41 14.41 -13.87
N MET A 117 -8.11 13.37 -14.36
CA MET A 117 -7.45 12.31 -15.13
C MET A 117 -6.74 12.87 -16.37
N ASN A 118 -7.30 13.90 -17.02
CA ASN A 118 -6.62 14.58 -18.12
C ASN A 118 -5.35 15.29 -17.65
N VAL A 119 -5.34 15.98 -16.50
CA VAL A 119 -4.10 16.62 -16.00
C VAL A 119 -3.03 15.57 -15.72
N TRP A 120 -3.40 14.45 -15.09
CA TRP A 120 -2.45 13.40 -14.73
C TRP A 120 -1.88 12.66 -15.93
N ARG A 121 -2.68 12.50 -17.00
CA ARG A 121 -2.23 11.91 -18.27
C ARG A 121 -1.05 12.64 -18.89
N HIS A 122 -0.89 13.94 -18.59
CA HIS A 122 0.22 14.75 -19.10
C HIS A 122 1.46 14.72 -18.20
N ARG A 123 1.40 14.09 -17.02
CA ARG A 123 2.57 13.94 -16.15
C ARG A 123 3.56 12.94 -16.75
N GLU A 124 4.85 13.22 -16.57
CA GLU A 124 5.92 12.34 -17.02
C GLU A 124 5.96 11.08 -16.14
N ASN A 125 6.15 9.91 -16.77
CA ASN A 125 6.26 8.62 -16.07
C ASN A 125 5.11 8.39 -15.06
N ALA A 126 3.88 8.47 -15.56
CA ALA A 126 2.67 8.35 -14.77
C ALA A 126 1.76 7.22 -15.26
N ALA A 127 1.02 6.63 -14.33
CA ALA A 127 -0.08 5.73 -14.65
C ALA A 127 -1.20 5.87 -13.62
N HIS A 128 -2.42 5.65 -14.09
CA HIS A 128 -3.57 5.36 -13.27
C HIS A 128 -4.24 4.13 -13.86
N LEU A 129 -4.46 3.11 -13.05
CA LEU A 129 -4.88 1.78 -13.48
C LEU A 129 -5.98 1.27 -12.58
N HIS A 130 -6.87 0.46 -13.15
CA HIS A 130 -7.89 -0.25 -12.39
C HIS A 130 -7.54 -1.73 -12.25
N ILE A 131 -8.13 -2.39 -11.27
CA ILE A 131 -7.99 -3.85 -11.13
C ILE A 131 -8.59 -4.53 -12.35
N HIS A 132 -7.90 -5.57 -12.85
CA HIS A 132 -8.32 -6.30 -14.04
C HIS A 132 -9.70 -6.95 -13.84
N GLU A 133 -10.63 -6.68 -14.77
CA GLU A 133 -11.98 -7.23 -14.77
C GLU A 133 -11.93 -8.75 -15.03
N GLY A 134 -12.68 -9.53 -14.25
CA GLY A 134 -12.74 -10.99 -14.38
C GLY A 134 -11.59 -11.77 -13.74
N ASN A 135 -10.33 -11.34 -13.90
CA ASN A 135 -9.18 -12.02 -13.30
C ASN A 135 -8.25 -11.03 -12.55
N PRO A 136 -8.61 -10.65 -11.30
CA PRO A 136 -7.96 -9.59 -10.55
C PRO A 136 -6.61 -9.98 -9.94
N VAL A 137 -6.25 -11.26 -9.91
CA VAL A 137 -5.02 -11.75 -9.26
C VAL A 137 -4.27 -12.74 -10.16
N HIS A 138 -2.99 -12.47 -10.39
CA HIS A 138 -2.05 -13.39 -11.02
C HIS A 138 -1.40 -14.26 -9.95
N VAL A 139 -1.44 -15.58 -10.13
CA VAL A 139 -0.74 -16.52 -9.26
C VAL A 139 0.52 -17.01 -9.98
N ASP A 140 1.68 -16.53 -9.54
CA ASP A 140 2.97 -17.08 -9.94
C ASP A 140 3.22 -18.38 -9.15
N LYS A 141 3.07 -19.51 -9.84
CA LYS A 141 3.25 -20.84 -9.25
C LYS A 141 4.71 -21.16 -8.93
N ASN A 142 5.67 -20.56 -9.63
CA ASN A 142 7.08 -20.82 -9.43
C ASN A 142 7.60 -20.11 -8.17
N GLU A 143 7.10 -18.90 -7.93
CA GLU A 143 7.48 -18.09 -6.77
C GLU A 143 6.48 -18.21 -5.60
N ASN A 144 5.37 -18.93 -5.79
CA ASN A 144 4.26 -19.06 -4.83
C ASN A 144 3.68 -17.70 -4.38
N ARG A 145 3.56 -16.76 -5.32
CA ARG A 145 3.10 -15.38 -5.09
C ARG A 145 1.76 -15.14 -5.75
N SER A 146 0.88 -14.39 -5.07
CA SER A 146 -0.37 -13.88 -5.64
C SER A 146 -0.28 -12.36 -5.77
N LEU A 147 -0.29 -11.84 -6.99
CA LEU A 147 -0.11 -10.41 -7.30
C LEU A 147 -1.38 -9.83 -7.91
N ILE A 148 -1.77 -8.62 -7.51
CA ILE A 148 -2.88 -7.90 -8.16
C ILE A 148 -2.54 -7.65 -9.63
N ARG A 149 -3.51 -7.90 -10.51
CA ARG A 149 -3.45 -7.56 -11.93
C ARG A 149 -4.15 -6.24 -12.18
N TRP A 150 -3.52 -5.42 -13.00
CA TRP A 150 -4.01 -4.12 -13.38
C TRP A 150 -4.43 -4.12 -14.85
N GLN A 151 -5.28 -3.17 -15.23
CA GLN A 151 -5.62 -2.90 -16.61
C GLN A 151 -5.53 -1.39 -16.88
N ASN A 152 -5.14 -1.04 -18.09
CA ASN A 152 -5.00 0.33 -18.55
C ASN A 152 -6.19 0.82 -19.39
N ASN A 153 -7.24 0.01 -19.47
CA ASN A 153 -8.51 0.35 -20.09
C ASN A 153 -9.63 0.19 -19.06
N ASP A 154 -10.63 1.05 -19.15
CA ASP A 154 -11.82 0.97 -18.34
C ASP A 154 -12.97 1.69 -19.02
N SER A 155 -14.19 1.41 -18.57
CA SER A 155 -15.41 1.97 -19.14
C SER A 155 -15.57 3.48 -18.96
N LEU A 156 -14.88 4.08 -17.99
CA LEU A 156 -14.89 5.52 -17.72
C LEU A 156 -13.80 6.28 -18.46
N GLY A 157 -12.82 5.55 -19.01
CA GLY A 157 -11.65 6.11 -19.68
C GLY A 157 -10.75 6.88 -18.73
N SER A 158 -10.71 6.53 -17.44
CA SER A 158 -9.85 7.15 -16.44
C SER A 158 -8.46 6.54 -16.37
N SER A 159 -8.30 5.28 -16.80
CA SER A 159 -7.02 4.59 -16.84
C SER A 159 -6.10 5.13 -17.93
N PHE A 160 -4.81 5.16 -17.65
CA PHE A 160 -3.78 5.53 -18.60
C PHE A 160 -2.40 5.04 -18.14
N ILE A 161 -1.48 4.98 -19.09
CA ILE A 161 -0.05 4.75 -18.86
C ILE A 161 0.73 5.72 -19.74
N SER A 162 1.74 6.37 -19.16
CA SER A 162 2.68 7.27 -19.82
C SER A 162 4.06 7.08 -19.21
N GLY A 163 5.08 6.73 -19.99
CA GLY A 163 6.47 6.60 -19.50
C GLY A 163 6.78 5.44 -18.55
N VAL A 164 5.78 4.71 -18.06
CA VAL A 164 5.94 3.40 -17.37
C VAL A 164 5.37 2.28 -18.24
N SER A 165 5.57 1.02 -17.86
CA SER A 165 5.02 -0.14 -18.60
C SER A 165 4.44 -1.20 -17.68
N LEU A 166 3.43 -1.93 -18.16
CA LEU A 166 2.90 -3.12 -17.49
C LEU A 166 3.58 -4.38 -18.02
N GLU A 167 4.01 -5.26 -17.12
CA GLU A 167 4.68 -6.53 -17.42
C GLU A 167 4.16 -7.67 -16.54
N GLY A 168 4.51 -8.91 -16.91
CA GLY A 168 4.24 -10.09 -16.08
C GLY A 168 2.75 -10.34 -15.87
N ASN A 169 1.99 -10.43 -16.97
CA ASN A 169 0.53 -10.54 -16.96
C ASN A 169 -0.16 -9.37 -16.23
N ASP A 170 0.33 -8.16 -16.48
CA ASP A 170 -0.21 -6.91 -15.96
C ASP A 170 -0.11 -6.77 -14.43
N ALA A 171 0.76 -7.54 -13.79
CA ALA A 171 0.96 -7.52 -12.34
C ALA A 171 2.13 -6.63 -11.89
N HIS A 172 3.03 -6.26 -12.81
CA HIS A 172 4.20 -5.43 -12.53
C HIS A 172 4.17 -4.13 -13.31
N ILE A 173 4.42 -3.02 -12.62
CA ILE A 173 4.66 -1.72 -13.23
C ILE A 173 6.16 -1.49 -13.27
N ARG A 174 6.74 -1.45 -14.47
CA ARG A 174 8.17 -1.25 -14.69
C ARG A 174 8.49 0.23 -14.88
N ILE A 175 9.47 0.68 -14.11
CA ILE A 175 9.97 2.06 -14.11
C ILE A 175 10.99 2.24 -15.24
N SER A 176 10.77 3.24 -16.08
CA SER A 176 11.66 3.54 -17.23
C SER A 176 12.68 4.62 -16.92
N VAL A 177 12.31 5.58 -16.07
CA VAL A 177 13.13 6.75 -15.73
C VAL A 177 13.35 6.77 -14.21
N PRO A 178 14.60 6.87 -13.73
CA PRO A 178 14.85 6.97 -12.30
C PRO A 178 14.26 8.27 -11.73
N GLY A 179 13.79 8.23 -10.49
CA GLY A 179 13.17 9.39 -9.86
C GLY A 179 12.61 9.09 -8.48
N GLN A 180 12.10 10.13 -7.84
CA GLN A 180 11.17 9.98 -6.74
C GLN A 180 9.75 9.86 -7.32
N TYR A 181 9.01 8.87 -6.86
CA TYR A 181 7.67 8.55 -7.34
C TYR A 181 6.67 8.59 -6.20
N TYR A 182 5.55 9.26 -6.42
CA TYR A 182 4.39 9.10 -5.56
C TYR A 182 3.57 7.92 -6.06
N ILE A 183 3.30 6.96 -5.17
CA ILE A 183 2.46 5.79 -5.43
C ILE A 183 1.24 5.87 -4.53
N TYR A 184 0.06 5.54 -5.06
CA TYR A 184 -1.17 5.39 -4.32
C TYR A 184 -1.99 4.21 -4.84
N SER A 185 -2.72 3.54 -3.97
CA SER A 185 -3.62 2.46 -4.36
C SER A 185 -4.71 2.25 -3.32
N VAL A 186 -5.91 1.91 -3.80
CA VAL A 186 -7.02 1.46 -2.97
C VAL A 186 -7.46 0.09 -3.46
N ILE A 187 -7.57 -0.85 -2.54
CA ILE A 187 -8.02 -2.22 -2.79
C ILE A 187 -9.16 -2.54 -1.83
N LYS A 188 -10.25 -3.06 -2.38
CA LYS A 188 -11.39 -3.55 -1.61
C LYS A 188 -11.30 -5.06 -1.47
N VAL A 189 -11.34 -5.52 -0.22
CA VAL A 189 -11.34 -6.94 0.15
C VAL A 189 -12.72 -7.29 0.70
N LEU A 190 -13.37 -8.25 0.03
CA LEU A 190 -14.68 -8.76 0.40
C LEU A 190 -14.61 -9.57 1.69
N PRO A 191 -15.70 -9.65 2.46
CA PRO A 191 -15.77 -10.54 3.61
C PRO A 191 -15.59 -12.00 3.16
N GLY A 192 -14.66 -12.69 3.81
CA GLY A 192 -14.40 -14.11 3.60
C GLY A 192 -15.29 -15.00 4.47
N PRO A 193 -15.49 -16.29 4.11
CA PRO A 193 -16.19 -17.24 4.97
C PRO A 193 -15.48 -17.37 6.33
N ARG A 194 -16.25 -17.45 7.44
CA ARG A 194 -15.72 -17.50 8.83
C ARG A 194 -14.66 -18.57 9.11
N LYS A 195 -14.53 -19.60 8.26
CA LYS A 195 -13.51 -20.66 8.35
C LYS A 195 -12.13 -20.24 7.83
N GLU A 196 -12.03 -19.08 7.17
CA GLU A 196 -10.81 -18.47 6.65
C GLU A 196 -10.40 -17.24 7.47
N SER A 197 -10.63 -17.26 8.80
CA SER A 197 -10.14 -16.23 9.71
C SER A 197 -8.61 -16.27 9.78
N GLY A 198 -7.96 -15.71 8.77
CA GLY A 198 -6.52 -15.60 8.64
C GLY A 198 -6.04 -14.16 8.87
N ASN A 199 -4.73 -14.00 9.07
CA ASN A 199 -4.10 -12.70 8.92
C ASN A 199 -3.98 -12.41 7.41
N PHE A 200 -4.73 -11.42 6.95
CA PHE A 200 -4.66 -10.89 5.60
C PHE A 200 -3.44 -10.01 5.49
N HIS A 201 -2.74 -10.14 4.37
CA HIS A 201 -1.56 -9.35 4.10
C HIS A 201 -1.62 -8.81 2.68
N ILE A 202 -1.56 -7.49 2.59
CA ILE A 202 -1.35 -6.79 1.32
C ILE A 202 -0.05 -6.01 1.43
N SER A 203 0.81 -6.15 0.43
CA SER A 203 2.14 -5.56 0.44
C SER A 203 2.45 -4.88 -0.88
N LEU A 204 2.82 -3.61 -0.83
CA LEU A 204 3.47 -2.92 -1.94
C LEU A 204 4.92 -3.40 -2.00
N GLN A 205 5.32 -3.96 -3.13
CA GLN A 205 6.64 -4.54 -3.32
C GLN A 205 7.40 -3.87 -4.46
N GLN A 206 8.71 -3.77 -4.27
CA GLN A 206 9.68 -3.39 -5.29
C GLN A 206 10.55 -4.60 -5.58
N GLU A 207 10.65 -4.98 -6.86
CA GLU A 207 11.56 -5.99 -7.35
C GLU A 207 12.68 -5.32 -8.16
N VAL A 208 13.91 -5.68 -7.84
CA VAL A 208 15.13 -5.24 -8.52
C VAL A 208 15.85 -6.47 -9.05
N THR A 209 16.21 -6.46 -10.34
CA THR A 209 17.06 -7.51 -10.92
C THR A 209 18.50 -7.00 -10.96
N TRP A 210 19.40 -7.69 -10.27
CA TRP A 210 20.82 -7.34 -10.25
C TRP A 210 21.53 -7.82 -11.52
N SER A 211 22.75 -7.33 -11.75
CA SER A 211 23.55 -7.66 -12.94
C SER A 211 23.83 -9.16 -13.10
N ASN A 212 23.82 -9.93 -12.02
CA ASN A 212 23.95 -11.40 -12.01
C ASN A 212 22.62 -12.14 -12.27
N GLY A 213 21.54 -11.43 -12.60
CA GLY A 213 20.21 -12.00 -12.85
C GLY A 213 19.42 -12.36 -11.59
N VAL A 214 19.98 -12.17 -10.39
CA VAL A 214 19.26 -12.42 -9.13
C VAL A 214 18.20 -11.35 -8.92
N LYS A 215 16.97 -11.79 -8.63
CA LYS A 215 15.86 -10.93 -8.25
C LYS A 215 15.89 -10.69 -6.75
N HIS A 216 15.80 -9.43 -6.35
CA HIS A 216 15.62 -9.02 -4.96
C HIS A 216 14.27 -8.33 -4.81
N VAL A 217 13.43 -8.81 -3.88
CA VAL A 217 12.11 -8.24 -3.61
C VAL A 217 12.11 -7.59 -2.23
N THR A 218 11.84 -6.30 -2.19
CA THR A 218 11.71 -5.50 -0.97
C THR A 218 10.26 -5.11 -0.79
N SER A 219 9.75 -5.26 0.43
CA SER A 219 8.44 -4.71 0.78
C SER A 219 8.57 -3.24 1.12
N LEU A 220 7.88 -2.38 0.37
CA LEU A 220 7.82 -0.94 0.58
C LEU A 220 6.77 -0.55 1.64
N GLN A 221 5.61 -1.20 1.61
CA GLN A 221 4.56 -1.02 2.62
C GLN A 221 3.84 -2.34 2.87
N ASN A 222 3.50 -2.63 4.12
CA ASN A 222 2.74 -3.81 4.50
C ASN A 222 1.49 -3.40 5.27
N LYS A 223 0.36 -3.98 4.90
CA LYS A 223 -0.91 -3.87 5.63
C LYS A 223 -1.33 -5.26 6.07
N LYS A 224 -1.48 -5.43 7.38
CA LYS A 224 -1.98 -6.66 8.00
C LYS A 224 -3.30 -6.37 8.71
N PHE A 225 -4.30 -7.19 8.44
CA PHE A 225 -5.62 -7.11 9.06
C PHE A 225 -6.21 -8.52 9.11
N LYS A 226 -7.35 -8.71 9.77
CA LYS A 226 -8.04 -9.99 9.91
C LYS A 226 -9.40 -9.81 9.28
N VAL A 227 -9.69 -10.60 8.25
CA VAL A 227 -11.02 -10.67 7.66
C VAL A 227 -11.73 -11.85 8.30
N GLY A 228 -13.02 -11.70 8.59
CA GLY A 228 -13.86 -12.79 9.11
C GLY A 228 -14.50 -12.57 10.47
N GLN A 229 -14.47 -11.35 11.03
CA GLN A 229 -15.27 -11.02 12.24
C GLN A 229 -16.46 -10.10 11.99
N SER A 230 -16.57 -9.46 10.83
CA SER A 230 -17.71 -8.61 10.47
C SER A 230 -18.16 -8.85 9.03
N ASP A 231 -19.45 -8.62 8.78
CA ASP A 231 -20.06 -8.64 7.43
C ASP A 231 -19.65 -7.42 6.58
N SER A 232 -18.59 -6.71 6.97
CA SER A 232 -18.18 -5.46 6.35
C SER A 232 -16.99 -5.65 5.44
N ASP A 233 -17.05 -5.01 4.27
CA ASP A 233 -15.92 -4.89 3.36
C ASP A 233 -14.71 -4.22 4.04
N GLU A 234 -13.51 -4.69 3.74
CA GLU A 234 -12.26 -4.07 4.19
C GLU A 234 -11.61 -3.27 3.06
N TRP A 235 -11.22 -2.04 3.35
CA TRP A 235 -10.59 -1.13 2.39
C TRP A 235 -9.14 -0.91 2.76
N VAL A 236 -8.24 -1.32 1.88
CA VAL A 236 -6.80 -1.19 2.07
C VAL A 236 -6.31 -0.05 1.20
N SER A 237 -5.80 1.00 1.87
CA SER A 237 -5.12 2.12 1.22
C SER A 237 -3.61 2.01 1.40
N ILE A 238 -2.89 2.20 0.29
CA ILE A 238 -1.43 2.27 0.20
C ILE A 238 -1.10 3.61 -0.44
N GLN A 239 -0.19 4.37 0.16
CA GLN A 239 0.22 5.67 -0.39
C GLN A 239 1.58 6.11 0.15
N GLY A 240 2.43 6.68 -0.69
CA GLY A 240 3.75 7.17 -0.26
C GLY A 240 4.66 7.62 -1.41
N ILE A 241 5.74 8.28 -1.02
CA ILE A 241 6.84 8.68 -1.91
C ILE A 241 7.97 7.64 -1.82
N PHE A 242 8.50 7.20 -2.96
CA PHE A 242 9.53 6.18 -3.06
C PHE A 242 10.60 6.55 -4.09
N LYS A 243 11.87 6.30 -3.76
CA LYS A 243 12.97 6.40 -4.72
C LYS A 243 13.00 5.14 -5.58
N LEU A 244 12.80 5.29 -6.88
CA LEU A 244 12.78 4.19 -7.83
C LEU A 244 13.81 4.41 -8.93
N GLU A 245 14.54 3.34 -9.23
CA GLU A 245 15.55 3.28 -10.28
C GLU A 245 14.96 2.71 -11.57
N ARG A 246 15.63 2.98 -12.70
CA ARG A 246 15.30 2.36 -13.98
C ARG A 246 15.32 0.83 -13.84
N GLY A 247 14.26 0.20 -14.37
CA GLY A 247 14.11 -1.25 -14.38
C GLY A 247 13.55 -1.84 -13.09
N ASN A 248 13.34 -1.04 -12.05
CA ASN A 248 12.56 -1.48 -10.89
C ASN A 248 11.15 -1.88 -11.33
N LYS A 249 10.61 -2.93 -10.69
CA LYS A 249 9.24 -3.39 -10.91
C LYS A 249 8.44 -3.23 -9.63
N ILE A 250 7.32 -2.55 -9.71
CA ILE A 250 6.38 -2.35 -8.60
C ILE A 250 5.22 -3.31 -8.76
N SER A 251 4.82 -3.97 -7.68
CA SER A 251 3.68 -4.89 -7.66
C SER A 251 2.98 -4.85 -6.31
N ILE A 252 1.71 -5.25 -6.26
CA ILE A 252 1.01 -5.46 -5.00
C ILE A 252 0.82 -6.96 -4.78
N LEU A 253 1.45 -7.49 -3.74
CA LEU A 253 1.27 -8.85 -3.26
C LEU A 253 0.04 -8.93 -2.36
N VAL A 254 -0.76 -9.98 -2.55
CA VAL A 254 -1.84 -10.38 -1.65
C VAL A 254 -1.55 -11.77 -1.09
N SER A 255 -1.99 -12.04 0.14
CA SER A 255 -1.84 -13.38 0.72
C SER A 255 -2.64 -14.42 -0.10
N ASN A 256 -2.11 -15.63 -0.23
CA ASN A 256 -2.69 -16.66 -1.09
C ASN A 256 -4.13 -17.05 -0.68
N GLU A 257 -4.42 -16.95 0.61
CA GLU A 257 -5.73 -17.21 1.21
C GLU A 257 -6.74 -16.11 0.85
N SER A 258 -6.26 -14.90 0.50
CA SER A 258 -7.11 -13.73 0.25
C SER A 258 -7.38 -13.44 -1.22
N ARG A 259 -6.69 -14.12 -2.13
CA ARG A 259 -6.73 -13.80 -3.57
C ARG A 259 -8.14 -13.81 -4.18
N ASN A 260 -9.02 -14.66 -3.66
CA ASN A 260 -10.40 -14.80 -4.15
C ASN A 260 -11.34 -13.75 -3.55
N LEU A 261 -10.89 -12.98 -2.55
CA LEU A 261 -11.68 -11.96 -1.88
C LEU A 261 -11.40 -10.55 -2.43
N ILE A 262 -10.53 -10.42 -3.43
CA ILE A 262 -10.29 -9.14 -4.10
C ILE A 262 -11.49 -8.81 -4.97
N GLU A 263 -12.18 -7.72 -4.62
CA GLU A 263 -13.39 -7.28 -5.30
C GLU A 263 -13.05 -6.75 -6.71
N ASN A 264 -13.84 -7.03 -7.76
CA ASN A 264 -13.52 -6.64 -9.15
C ASN A 264 -14.68 -6.07 -9.99
N SER A 265 -15.81 -5.70 -9.37
CA SER A 265 -17.04 -5.21 -10.00
C SER A 265 -17.11 -3.71 -10.33
N SER A 266 -16.34 -2.83 -9.67
CA SER A 266 -16.32 -1.38 -9.98
C SER A 266 -14.90 -0.82 -10.18
N PRO A 267 -14.64 -0.02 -11.24
CA PRO A 267 -13.34 0.63 -11.46
C PRO A 267 -13.09 1.81 -10.50
N LEU A 268 -14.13 2.53 -10.07
CA LEU A 268 -13.97 3.72 -9.21
C LEU A 268 -13.62 3.40 -7.75
N SER A 269 -13.82 2.15 -7.32
CA SER A 269 -13.49 1.73 -5.96
C SER A 269 -12.07 1.18 -5.83
N LYS A 270 -11.42 0.78 -6.93
CA LYS A 270 -10.10 0.14 -6.85
C LYS A 270 -9.19 0.62 -7.95
N TYR A 271 -8.06 1.16 -7.53
CA TYR A 271 -7.11 1.74 -8.44
C TYR A 271 -5.69 1.60 -7.91
N PHE A 272 -4.76 1.73 -8.83
CA PHE A 272 -3.36 1.97 -8.56
C PHE A 272 -2.93 3.16 -9.39
N GLY A 273 -2.23 4.11 -8.79
CA GLY A 273 -1.57 5.15 -9.53
C GLY A 273 -0.17 5.41 -9.04
N ILE A 274 0.62 5.92 -9.97
CA ILE A 274 2.02 6.24 -9.79
C ILE A 274 2.35 7.42 -10.69
N TYR A 275 3.17 8.36 -10.22
CA TYR A 275 3.78 9.37 -11.08
C TYR A 275 5.10 9.85 -10.50
N LYS A 276 6.01 10.28 -11.37
CA LYS A 276 7.29 10.86 -10.97
C LYS A 276 7.06 12.29 -10.46
N ILE A 277 7.61 12.59 -9.29
CA ILE A 277 7.57 13.93 -8.68
C ILE A 277 8.87 14.70 -8.92
N SER A 278 10.02 14.03 -8.94
CA SER A 278 11.32 14.66 -9.13
C SER A 278 12.38 13.66 -9.62
N ASP A 279 13.48 14.18 -10.17
CA ASP A 279 14.67 13.38 -10.47
C ASP A 279 15.40 12.96 -9.19
N LEU A 280 16.19 11.88 -9.28
CA LEU A 280 17.14 11.54 -8.22
C LEU A 280 18.34 12.50 -8.33
N ALA A 281 18.69 13.15 -7.22
CA ALA A 281 19.87 14.02 -7.11
C ALA A 281 21.19 13.24 -7.12
#